data_AF-A0AAD9WUW5-F1
#
_entry.id   AF-A0AAD9WUW5-F1
#
_cell.length_a   1.000
_cell.length_b   1.000
_cell.length_c   1.000
_cell.angle_alpha   90.00
_cell.angle_beta   90.00
_cell.angle_gamma   90.00
#
_symmetry.space_group_name_H-M   'P 1'
#
loop_
_entity.id
_entity.type
_entity.pdbx_description
1 polymer ?
#
loop_
_entity_poly.entity_id
_entity_poly.type
_entity_poly.pdbx_seq_one_letter_code
_entity_poly.pdbx_strand_id
1 'polypeptide(L)'
;MDGDFSSCEIWREIRSSLPVLSLLDYYMEPCLKDLAAWEAADLGYSSRVPDFTVGRFGYGYVRFLGNTDVRRLDIDRIVKFNRHELVVYEDESSKPEAGQGLNKAAEVTLILRVRFLSLKEGKLDDIVKKLKESTERQGARFISFDPLNGEWKFLVDHFSRFGFNEEEDDDIVMDDATPVQNPVDMNGGEVSDVDEEIYWDPVGPELSHSLPAHLRLDPVKMQEMRMLMFQEEDEIDDFNGYLCGTNHHLVKST
;
A
#
# COMPACT_ATOMS: atom_id res chain seq x y z
N MET A 1 -47.82 -9.20 -22.21
CA MET A 1 -46.99 -10.32 -21.74
C MET A 1 -45.59 -9.77 -21.80
N ASP A 2 -45.20 -9.15 -20.69
CA ASP A 2 -44.03 -8.28 -20.61
C ASP A 2 -42.91 -9.14 -20.05
N GLY A 3 -41.99 -9.56 -20.91
CA GLY A 3 -41.05 -10.63 -20.55
C GLY A 3 -39.76 -10.62 -21.35
N ASP A 4 -39.37 -9.45 -21.87
CA ASP A 4 -38.07 -9.26 -22.52
C ASP A 4 -37.47 -7.94 -21.99
N PHE A 5 -37.38 -7.82 -20.65
CA PHE A 5 -36.38 -6.92 -20.07
C PHE A 5 -35.02 -7.50 -20.47
N SER A 6 -34.46 -6.92 -21.53
CA SER A 6 -33.29 -7.44 -22.21
C SER A 6 -32.17 -7.69 -21.20
N SER A 7 -31.57 -8.88 -21.21
CA SER A 7 -30.37 -9.21 -20.42
C SER A 7 -29.29 -8.11 -20.53
N CYS A 8 -29.22 -7.43 -21.68
CA CYS A 8 -28.36 -6.28 -21.93
C CYS A 8 -28.63 -5.07 -20.99
N GLU A 9 -29.88 -4.80 -20.64
CA GLU A 9 -30.24 -3.69 -19.75
C GLU A 9 -29.81 -3.97 -18.30
N ILE A 10 -30.01 -5.22 -17.84
CA ILE A 10 -29.58 -5.66 -16.50
C ILE A 10 -28.05 -5.55 -16.38
N TRP A 11 -27.30 -6.06 -17.36
CA TRP A 11 -25.84 -5.95 -17.35
C TRP A 11 -25.35 -4.49 -17.41
N ARG A 12 -26.07 -3.61 -18.10
CA ARG A 12 -25.75 -2.17 -18.12
C ARG A 12 -25.99 -1.53 -16.76
N GLU A 13 -27.09 -1.88 -16.10
CA GLU A 13 -27.40 -1.38 -14.77
C GLU A 13 -26.37 -1.85 -13.73
N ILE A 14 -26.03 -3.14 -13.73
CA ILE A 14 -24.98 -3.70 -12.85
C ILE A 14 -23.67 -2.95 -13.06
N ARG A 15 -23.19 -2.81 -14.30
CA ARG A 15 -21.94 -2.08 -14.57
C ARG A 15 -21.98 -0.63 -14.10
N SER A 16 -23.15 0.01 -14.15
CA SER A 16 -23.32 1.39 -13.68
C SER A 16 -23.43 1.52 -12.15
N SER A 17 -23.72 0.43 -11.44
CA SER A 17 -23.83 0.41 -9.99
C SER A 17 -22.54 -0.02 -9.30
N LEU A 18 -21.60 -0.67 -9.98
CA LEU A 18 -20.34 -1.10 -9.39
C LEU A 18 -19.45 0.07 -8.92
N PRO A 19 -18.57 -0.15 -7.94
CA PRO A 19 -17.57 0.83 -7.54
C PRO A 19 -16.55 1.10 -8.65
N VAL A 20 -15.93 2.29 -8.60
CA VAL A 20 -14.84 2.70 -9.48
C VAL A 20 -13.52 2.54 -8.73
N LEU A 21 -12.59 1.79 -9.33
CA LEU A 21 -11.20 1.68 -8.91
C LEU A 21 -10.34 1.57 -10.18
N SER A 22 -9.60 2.63 -10.50
CA SER A 22 -8.78 2.74 -11.71
C SER A 22 -7.28 2.87 -11.42
N LEU A 23 -6.91 3.13 -10.18
CA LEU A 23 -5.52 3.19 -9.74
C LEU A 23 -4.87 1.80 -9.76
N LEU A 24 -3.81 1.64 -10.57
CA LEU A 24 -3.17 0.34 -10.83
C LEU A 24 -2.44 -0.25 -9.61
N ASP A 25 -2.06 0.59 -8.66
CA ASP A 25 -1.41 0.20 -7.41
C ASP A 25 -2.41 -0.08 -6.28
N TYR A 26 -3.71 0.05 -6.56
CA TYR A 26 -4.80 -0.29 -5.64
C TYR A 26 -5.48 -1.59 -6.05
N TYR A 27 -6.08 -2.25 -5.08
CA TYR A 27 -6.91 -3.43 -5.27
C TYR A 27 -8.09 -3.41 -4.30
N MET A 28 -9.07 -4.28 -4.59
CA MET A 28 -10.22 -4.49 -3.72
C MET A 28 -10.59 -5.96 -3.68
N GLU A 29 -11.11 -6.38 -2.53
CA GLU A 29 -11.63 -7.73 -2.31
C GLU A 29 -13.06 -7.61 -1.77
N PRO A 30 -14.06 -8.21 -2.45
CA PRO A 30 -13.97 -8.96 -3.72
C PRO A 30 -13.56 -8.06 -4.89
N CYS A 31 -12.95 -8.64 -5.93
CA CYS A 31 -12.55 -7.86 -7.09
C CYS A 31 -13.77 -7.41 -7.92
N LEU A 32 -13.61 -6.40 -8.77
CA LEU A 32 -14.70 -5.84 -9.56
C LEU A 32 -15.43 -6.88 -10.43
N LYS A 33 -14.68 -7.87 -10.96
CA LYS A 33 -15.24 -8.97 -11.76
C LYS A 33 -16.12 -9.89 -10.92
N ASP A 34 -15.69 -10.23 -9.71
CA ASP A 34 -16.45 -11.08 -8.80
C ASP A 34 -17.70 -10.37 -8.30
N LEU A 35 -17.59 -9.08 -7.95
CA LEU A 35 -18.77 -8.27 -7.61
C LEU A 35 -19.79 -8.24 -8.75
N ALA A 36 -19.37 -8.04 -9.99
CA ALA A 36 -20.26 -8.06 -11.15
C ALA A 36 -20.97 -9.41 -11.31
N ALA A 37 -20.23 -10.51 -11.15
CA ALA A 37 -20.78 -11.86 -11.26
C ALA A 37 -21.77 -12.17 -10.12
N TRP A 38 -21.45 -11.76 -8.90
CA TRP A 38 -22.29 -11.98 -7.73
C TRP A 38 -23.53 -11.09 -7.72
N GLU A 39 -23.44 -9.84 -8.17
CA GLU A 39 -24.61 -8.97 -8.38
C GLU A 39 -25.56 -9.56 -9.44
N ALA A 40 -25.02 -10.16 -10.50
CA ALA A 40 -25.83 -10.81 -11.53
C ALA A 40 -26.50 -12.11 -11.04
N ALA A 41 -25.86 -12.83 -10.11
CA ALA A 41 -26.39 -14.05 -9.51
C ALA A 41 -27.39 -13.77 -8.37
N ASP A 42 -27.16 -12.71 -7.61
CA ASP A 42 -27.94 -12.28 -6.44
C ASP A 42 -28.10 -10.75 -6.47
N LEU A 43 -29.25 -10.29 -6.99
CA LEU A 43 -29.52 -8.87 -7.16
C LEU A 43 -29.41 -8.12 -5.81
N GLY A 44 -28.67 -7.02 -5.82
CA GLY A 44 -28.36 -6.21 -4.65
C GLY A 44 -27.23 -6.76 -3.78
N TYR A 45 -26.50 -7.80 -4.20
CA TYR A 45 -25.33 -8.30 -3.47
C TYR A 45 -24.34 -7.17 -3.12
N SER A 46 -24.10 -6.25 -4.05
CA SER A 46 -23.19 -5.12 -3.92
C SER A 46 -23.63 -4.12 -2.84
N SER A 47 -24.86 -4.19 -2.34
CA SER A 47 -25.32 -3.37 -1.20
C SER A 47 -24.95 -3.96 0.16
N ARG A 48 -24.41 -5.17 0.20
CA ARG A 48 -24.22 -5.96 1.43
C ARG A 48 -22.95 -6.81 1.38
N VAL A 49 -21.91 -6.31 0.73
CA VAL A 49 -20.63 -7.03 0.57
C VAL A 49 -20.01 -7.24 1.96
N PRO A 50 -19.80 -8.49 2.40
CA PRO A 50 -19.22 -8.76 3.70
C PRO A 50 -17.72 -8.48 3.71
N ASP A 51 -17.23 -7.83 4.76
CA ASP A 51 -15.81 -7.61 5.04
C ASP A 51 -15.03 -7.04 3.84
N PHE A 52 -15.67 -6.12 3.13
CA PHE A 52 -15.12 -5.46 1.95
C PHE A 52 -13.74 -4.87 2.27
N THR A 53 -12.76 -5.15 1.42
CA THR A 53 -11.37 -4.74 1.64
C THR A 53 -10.88 -3.89 0.47
N VAL A 54 -10.16 -2.82 0.79
CA VAL A 54 -9.45 -1.98 -0.18
C VAL A 54 -8.00 -1.90 0.26
N GLY A 55 -7.06 -2.07 -0.66
CA GLY A 55 -5.63 -1.98 -0.35
C GLY A 55 -4.83 -1.31 -1.43
N ARG A 56 -3.61 -0.92 -1.06
CA ARG A 56 -2.58 -0.37 -1.95
C ARG A 56 -1.27 -1.11 -1.72
N PHE A 57 -0.70 -1.65 -2.79
CA PHE A 57 0.50 -2.49 -2.71
C PHE A 57 1.67 -1.74 -2.07
N GLY A 58 2.25 -2.31 -1.01
CA GLY A 58 3.38 -1.74 -0.28
C GLY A 58 3.06 -0.60 0.69
N TYR A 59 1.77 -0.26 0.86
CA TYR A 59 1.31 0.74 1.83
C TYR A 59 0.39 0.17 2.90
N GLY A 60 -0.48 -0.76 2.54
CA GLY A 60 -1.43 -1.35 3.48
C GLY A 60 -2.79 -1.67 2.89
N TYR A 61 -3.72 -2.03 3.75
CA TYR A 61 -5.11 -2.31 3.41
C TYR A 61 -6.06 -1.98 4.56
N VAL A 62 -7.32 -1.79 4.22
CA VAL A 62 -8.43 -1.55 5.14
C VAL A 62 -9.55 -2.55 4.85
N ARG A 63 -10.01 -3.24 5.89
CA ARG A 63 -11.12 -4.19 5.85
C ARG A 63 -12.31 -3.62 6.61
N PHE A 64 -13.36 -3.24 5.90
CA PHE A 64 -14.59 -2.68 6.44
C PHE A 64 -15.49 -3.79 7.00
N LEU A 65 -15.64 -3.84 8.32
CA LEU A 65 -16.25 -4.98 9.01
C LEU A 65 -17.74 -5.09 8.73
N GLY A 66 -18.21 -6.32 8.51
CA GLY A 66 -19.61 -6.63 8.22
C GLY A 66 -20.05 -6.14 6.83
N ASN A 67 -21.36 -5.96 6.65
CA ASN A 67 -21.92 -5.66 5.33
C ASN A 67 -21.67 -4.21 4.93
N THR A 68 -21.18 -4.02 3.70
CA THR A 68 -20.84 -2.71 3.14
C THR A 68 -21.56 -2.51 1.80
N ASP A 69 -22.22 -1.37 1.63
CA ASP A 69 -22.77 -0.96 0.34
C ASP A 69 -21.67 -0.32 -0.49
N VAL A 70 -21.20 -1.04 -1.51
CA VAL A 70 -20.10 -0.59 -2.38
C VAL A 70 -20.59 0.04 -3.67
N ARG A 71 -21.91 0.17 -3.83
CA ARG A 71 -22.48 0.64 -5.10
C ARG A 71 -22.12 2.11 -5.35
N ARG A 72 -21.67 2.41 -6.56
CA ARG A 72 -21.35 3.76 -7.06
C ARG A 72 -20.30 4.49 -6.22
N LEU A 73 -19.52 3.76 -5.41
CA LEU A 73 -18.41 4.35 -4.67
C LEU A 73 -17.26 4.63 -5.62
N ASP A 74 -16.71 5.83 -5.53
CA ASP A 74 -15.45 6.19 -6.19
C ASP A 74 -14.30 5.90 -5.21
N ILE A 75 -13.79 4.66 -5.24
CA ILE A 75 -12.76 4.20 -4.30
C ILE A 75 -11.47 5.01 -4.51
N ASP A 76 -11.15 5.36 -5.75
CA ASP A 76 -9.98 6.18 -6.09
C ASP A 76 -10.01 7.52 -5.35
N ARG A 77 -11.18 8.12 -5.12
CA ARG A 77 -11.32 9.37 -4.37
C ARG A 77 -11.48 9.18 -2.88
N ILE A 78 -12.24 8.18 -2.46
CA ILE A 78 -12.64 8.02 -1.07
C ILE A 78 -11.49 7.49 -0.22
N VAL A 79 -10.70 6.54 -0.72
CA VAL A 79 -9.66 5.84 0.06
C VAL A 79 -8.28 6.22 -0.45
N LYS A 80 -7.49 6.84 0.41
CA LYS A 80 -6.12 7.27 0.11
C LYS A 80 -5.14 6.67 1.10
N PHE A 81 -4.22 5.86 0.59
CA PHE A 81 -3.06 5.42 1.35
C PHE A 81 -1.88 6.33 1.01
N ASN A 82 -1.39 7.05 2.02
CA ASN A 82 -0.12 7.77 2.00
C ASN A 82 0.93 6.96 2.75
N ARG A 83 2.18 7.45 2.81
CA ARG A 83 3.20 6.80 3.62
C ARG A 83 2.75 6.81 5.08
N HIS A 84 2.59 5.61 5.66
CA HIS A 84 2.23 5.42 7.07
C HIS A 84 0.90 6.05 7.48
N GLU A 85 0.02 6.34 6.51
CA GLU A 85 -1.26 7.02 6.74
C GLU A 85 -2.35 6.49 5.81
N LEU A 86 -3.57 6.37 6.36
CA LEU A 86 -4.81 6.10 5.65
C LEU A 86 -5.79 7.25 5.89
N VAL A 87 -6.27 7.84 4.79
CA VAL A 87 -7.35 8.82 4.78
C VAL A 87 -8.56 8.20 4.07
N VAL A 88 -9.70 8.19 4.75
CA VAL A 88 -11.00 7.79 4.18
C VAL A 88 -11.94 8.99 4.26
N TYR A 89 -12.42 9.45 3.10
CA TYR A 89 -13.08 10.75 2.91
C TYR A 89 -12.18 11.93 3.29
N GLU A 90 -11.36 12.38 2.33
CA GLU A 90 -10.49 13.55 2.53
C GLU A 90 -11.28 14.84 2.80
N ASP A 91 -12.40 15.04 2.10
CA ASP A 91 -13.29 16.17 2.29
C ASP A 91 -14.40 15.84 3.30
N GLU A 92 -14.36 16.50 4.47
CA GLU A 92 -15.35 16.34 5.54
C GLU A 92 -16.76 16.72 5.09
N SER A 93 -16.93 17.55 4.05
CA SER A 93 -18.26 17.89 3.52
C SER A 93 -18.89 16.75 2.71
N SER A 94 -18.05 15.86 2.16
CA SER A 94 -18.45 14.66 1.41
C SER A 94 -18.58 13.42 2.29
N LYS A 95 -18.10 13.51 3.53
CA LYS A 95 -18.03 12.41 4.48
C LYS A 95 -19.43 12.10 5.03
N PRO A 96 -19.92 10.86 4.88
CA PRO A 96 -21.22 10.48 5.39
C PRO A 96 -21.20 10.30 6.91
N GLU A 97 -22.38 10.15 7.54
CA GLU A 97 -22.48 9.89 8.98
C GLU A 97 -21.80 8.56 9.37
N ALA A 98 -21.41 8.43 10.64
CA ALA A 98 -20.81 7.20 11.14
C ALA A 98 -21.75 6.00 10.93
N GLY A 99 -21.20 4.91 10.37
CA GLY A 99 -21.93 3.71 9.97
C GLY A 99 -22.43 3.72 8.52
N GLN A 100 -22.35 4.84 7.80
CA GLN A 100 -22.76 4.95 6.40
C GLN A 100 -21.57 4.95 5.44
N GLY A 101 -21.78 4.42 4.23
CA GLY A 101 -20.73 4.28 3.23
C GLY A 101 -19.51 3.55 3.79
N LEU A 102 -18.32 4.12 3.60
CA LEU A 102 -17.07 3.62 4.17
C LEU A 102 -16.74 4.26 5.53
N ASN A 103 -17.56 5.18 6.05
CA ASN A 103 -17.32 5.81 7.36
C ASN A 103 -17.83 4.93 8.50
N LYS A 104 -17.28 3.72 8.62
CA LYS A 104 -17.75 2.68 9.53
C LYS A 104 -16.57 1.92 10.15
N ALA A 105 -16.89 0.99 11.04
CA ALA A 105 -15.88 0.19 11.71
C ALA A 105 -15.04 -0.63 10.73
N ALA A 106 -13.73 -0.60 10.92
CA ALA A 106 -12.78 -1.26 10.02
C ALA A 106 -11.51 -1.70 10.75
N GLU A 107 -10.92 -2.79 10.27
CA GLU A 107 -9.55 -3.18 10.61
C GLU A 107 -8.60 -2.59 9.57
N VAL A 108 -7.61 -1.83 10.03
CA VAL A 108 -6.61 -1.19 9.19
C VAL A 108 -5.27 -1.87 9.42
N THR A 109 -4.55 -2.13 8.34
CA THR A 109 -3.15 -2.55 8.35
C THR A 109 -2.33 -1.57 7.52
N LEU A 110 -1.37 -0.88 8.13
CA LEU A 110 -0.43 0.00 7.46
C LEU A 110 0.97 -0.61 7.46
N ILE A 111 1.65 -0.53 6.33
CA ILE A 111 3.03 -1.00 6.15
C ILE A 111 3.97 0.17 6.43
N LEU A 112 4.67 0.09 7.56
CA LEU A 112 5.65 1.05 8.03
C LEU A 112 7.04 0.68 7.52
N ARG A 113 7.70 1.61 6.83
CA ARG A 113 9.08 1.43 6.35
C ARG A 113 10.08 1.74 7.44
N VAL A 114 10.11 0.92 8.49
CA VAL A 114 11.09 1.08 9.56
C VAL A 114 12.39 0.37 9.15
N ARG A 115 13.53 1.07 9.13
CA ARG A 115 14.84 0.44 8.91
C ARG A 115 15.23 -0.35 10.16
N PHE A 116 14.86 -1.63 10.22
CA PHE A 116 15.20 -2.53 11.34
C PHE A 116 16.68 -2.93 11.40
N LEU A 117 17.47 -2.66 10.36
CA LEU A 117 18.87 -3.07 10.24
C LEU A 117 19.82 -2.46 11.31
N SER A 118 19.33 -1.66 12.26
CA SER A 118 20.17 -1.03 13.29
C SER A 118 19.52 -0.91 14.68
N LEU A 119 18.37 -1.53 14.91
CA LEU A 119 17.67 -1.42 16.19
C LEU A 119 18.12 -2.54 17.13
N LYS A 120 18.92 -2.20 18.14
CA LYS A 120 19.15 -3.04 19.32
C LYS A 120 17.78 -3.39 19.93
N GLU A 121 17.63 -4.59 20.50
CA GLU A 121 16.35 -5.14 21.02
C GLU A 121 15.51 -4.14 21.85
N GLY A 122 16.11 -3.17 22.55
CA GLY A 122 15.38 -2.15 23.31
C GLY A 122 14.59 -1.12 22.50
N LYS A 123 14.94 -0.83 21.23
CA LYS A 123 14.23 0.19 20.44
C LYS A 123 12.91 -0.31 19.85
N LEU A 124 12.70 -1.63 19.79
CA LEU A 124 11.45 -2.19 19.28
C LEU A 124 10.30 -1.93 20.25
N ASP A 125 10.53 -2.15 21.54
CA ASP A 125 9.53 -1.90 22.59
C ASP A 125 9.12 -0.42 22.61
N ASP A 126 10.07 0.49 22.41
CA ASP A 126 9.80 1.93 22.30
C ASP A 126 8.91 2.25 21.09
N ILE A 127 9.19 1.66 19.93
CA ILE A 127 8.36 1.85 18.72
C ILE A 127 6.94 1.32 18.95
N VAL A 128 6.82 0.09 19.48
CA VAL A 128 5.51 -0.52 19.77
C VAL A 128 4.72 0.33 20.76
N LYS A 129 5.40 0.90 21.77
CA LYS A 129 4.79 1.81 22.73
C LYS A 129 4.30 3.09 22.04
N LYS A 130 5.12 3.73 21.19
CA LYS A 130 4.73 4.92 20.42
C LYS A 130 3.54 4.63 19.50
N LEU A 131 3.52 3.48 18.82
CA LEU A 131 2.40 3.07 17.96
C LEU A 131 1.11 2.89 18.77
N LYS A 132 1.17 2.25 19.93
CA LYS A 132 0.01 2.11 20.83
C LYS A 132 -0.54 3.46 21.26
N GLU A 133 0.34 4.34 21.76
CA GLU A 133 -0.03 5.69 22.21
C GLU A 133 -0.63 6.51 21.06
N SER A 134 -0.06 6.43 19.86
CA SER A 134 -0.58 7.09 18.66
C SER A 134 -1.94 6.55 18.24
N THR A 135 -2.13 5.22 18.23
CA THR A 135 -3.43 4.59 17.93
C THR A 135 -4.50 5.06 18.91
N GLU A 136 -4.22 5.03 20.21
CA GLU A 136 -5.17 5.42 21.26
C GLU A 136 -5.52 6.91 21.20
N ARG A 137 -4.54 7.77 20.94
CA ARG A 137 -4.73 9.23 20.78
C ARG A 137 -5.69 9.55 19.63
N GLN A 138 -5.64 8.77 18.56
CA GLN A 138 -6.51 8.91 17.40
C GLN A 138 -7.90 8.27 17.62
N GLY A 139 -8.17 7.69 18.79
CA GLY A 139 -9.44 7.04 19.10
C GLY A 139 -9.60 5.66 18.47
N ALA A 140 -8.50 5.04 18.06
CA ALA A 140 -8.46 3.69 17.52
C ALA A 140 -7.99 2.69 18.59
N ARG A 141 -8.12 1.39 18.30
CA ARG A 141 -7.66 0.30 19.17
C ARG A 141 -6.49 -0.43 18.52
N PHE A 142 -5.33 -0.38 19.17
CA PHE A 142 -4.16 -1.12 18.72
C PHE A 142 -4.43 -2.63 18.76
N ILE A 143 -4.06 -3.35 17.69
CA ILE A 143 -4.16 -4.82 17.62
C ILE A 143 -2.77 -5.43 17.73
N SER A 144 -1.88 -5.12 16.78
CA SER A 144 -0.54 -5.71 16.71
C SER A 144 0.41 -4.87 15.88
N PHE A 145 1.70 -5.11 16.08
CA PHE A 145 2.76 -4.61 15.19
C PHE A 145 3.70 -5.77 14.87
N ASP A 146 3.89 -6.05 13.57
CA ASP A 146 4.89 -7.00 13.09
C ASP A 146 6.14 -6.23 12.63
N PRO A 147 7.26 -6.30 13.36
CA PRO A 147 8.48 -5.61 12.98
C PRO A 147 9.19 -6.23 11.77
N LEU A 148 8.92 -7.47 11.39
CA LEU A 148 9.61 -8.05 10.23
C LEU A 148 9.07 -7.46 8.93
N ASN A 149 7.74 -7.32 8.86
CA ASN A 149 7.03 -6.79 7.70
C ASN A 149 6.70 -5.30 7.83
N GLY A 150 6.88 -4.71 9.02
CA GLY A 150 6.48 -3.35 9.33
C GLY A 150 4.95 -3.17 9.43
N GLU A 151 4.19 -4.23 9.65
CA GLU A 151 2.73 -4.17 9.63
C GLU A 151 2.18 -3.66 10.96
N TRP A 152 1.61 -2.46 10.96
CA TRP A 152 0.87 -1.89 12.06
C TRP A 152 -0.63 -2.10 11.86
N LYS A 153 -1.24 -2.88 12.75
CA LYS A 153 -2.66 -3.24 12.70
C LYS A 153 -3.44 -2.60 13.84
N PHE A 154 -4.55 -1.97 13.51
CA PHE A 154 -5.46 -1.34 14.47
C PHE A 154 -6.92 -1.37 14.01
N LEU A 155 -7.84 -1.22 14.95
CA LEU A 155 -9.28 -1.16 14.71
C LEU A 155 -9.77 0.27 14.88
N VAL A 156 -10.63 0.72 13.97
CA VAL A 156 -11.31 2.01 14.04
C VAL A 156 -12.82 1.77 14.09
N ASP A 157 -13.56 2.58 14.84
CA ASP A 157 -15.03 2.50 14.88
C ASP A 157 -15.69 3.27 13.73
N HIS A 158 -15.01 4.32 13.26
CA HIS A 158 -15.36 5.16 12.12
C HIS A 158 -14.11 5.94 11.68
N PHE A 159 -14.17 6.64 10.55
CA PHE A 159 -12.99 7.31 10.01
C PHE A 159 -12.90 8.78 10.40
N SER A 160 -11.75 9.14 10.96
CA SER A 160 -11.22 10.49 11.10
C SER A 160 -9.72 10.31 10.86
N ARG A 161 -9.14 10.98 9.84
CA ARG A 161 -7.76 10.78 9.31
C ARG A 161 -6.81 10.02 10.24
N PHE A 162 -6.23 8.89 9.79
CA PHE A 162 -5.36 8.05 10.62
C PHE A 162 -3.96 7.90 10.04
N GLY A 163 -2.94 8.22 10.82
CA GLY A 163 -1.55 8.10 10.35
C GLY A 163 -0.51 8.25 11.46
N PHE A 164 0.76 8.03 11.10
CA PHE A 164 1.90 8.27 11.97
C PHE A 164 2.69 9.49 11.44
N ASN A 165 2.56 10.65 12.11
CA ASN A 165 3.36 11.83 11.78
C ASN A 165 4.65 11.83 12.60
N GLU A 166 5.79 11.83 11.92
CA GLU A 166 7.14 11.82 12.53
C GLU A 166 7.54 13.19 13.12
N GLU A 167 6.87 14.29 12.73
CA GLU A 167 7.26 15.67 13.10
C GLU A 167 7.02 16.02 14.59
N GLU A 168 6.31 15.21 15.37
CA GLU A 168 6.19 15.39 16.83
C GLU A 168 7.18 14.52 17.64
N ASP A 169 7.97 13.65 16.99
CA ASP A 169 8.78 12.62 17.65
C ASP A 169 10.16 12.45 16.95
N ASP A 170 11.02 13.48 17.10
CA ASP A 170 12.40 13.67 16.55
C ASP A 170 13.43 12.51 16.70
N ASP A 171 13.06 11.33 17.17
CA ASP A 171 13.99 10.22 17.48
C ASP A 171 14.06 9.12 16.40
N ILE A 172 13.24 9.18 15.35
CA ILE A 172 13.22 8.17 14.27
C ILE A 172 13.65 8.83 12.95
N VAL A 173 14.94 8.78 12.64
CA VAL A 173 15.46 9.20 11.34
C VAL A 173 14.99 8.26 10.23
N MET A 174 14.01 8.70 9.44
CA MET A 174 13.60 8.05 8.19
C MET A 174 14.26 8.72 6.98
N ASP A 175 14.53 7.91 5.96
CA ASP A 175 15.23 8.35 4.74
C ASP A 175 14.26 9.08 3.81
N ASP A 176 14.31 10.41 3.84
CA ASP A 176 13.66 11.23 2.83
C ASP A 176 14.43 11.13 1.50
N ALA A 177 13.80 10.47 0.53
CA ALA A 177 14.25 10.54 -0.86
C ALA A 177 13.81 11.89 -1.42
N THR A 178 14.65 12.91 -1.23
CA THR A 178 14.46 14.23 -1.84
C THR A 178 14.37 14.08 -3.38
N PRO A 179 13.31 14.63 -4.02
CA PRO A 179 13.29 14.76 -5.47
C PRO A 179 14.18 15.96 -5.83
N VAL A 180 15.35 15.68 -6.40
CA VAL A 180 16.26 16.71 -6.91
C VAL A 180 15.54 17.55 -7.98
N GLN A 181 15.16 18.77 -7.61
CA GLN A 181 14.81 19.82 -8.56
C GLN A 181 16.06 20.65 -8.89
N ASN A 182 16.16 21.00 -10.16
CA ASN A 182 17.31 21.57 -10.86
C ASN A 182 17.97 22.77 -10.14
N PRO A 183 19.31 22.86 -10.09
CA PRO A 183 19.98 24.04 -9.53
C PRO A 183 19.98 25.20 -10.53
N VAL A 184 19.62 26.37 -9.99
CA VAL A 184 19.67 27.68 -10.63
C VAL A 184 21.11 28.20 -10.61
N ASP A 185 21.56 28.72 -11.75
CA ASP A 185 22.81 29.45 -11.94
C ASP A 185 22.97 30.60 -10.92
N MET A 186 24.10 30.63 -10.20
CA MET A 186 24.61 31.83 -9.55
C MET A 186 26.04 32.06 -10.00
N ASN A 187 26.19 33.07 -10.85
CA ASN A 187 27.43 33.59 -11.39
C ASN A 187 27.83 34.87 -10.62
N GLY A 188 29.12 35.01 -10.29
CA GLY A 188 29.80 36.31 -10.23
C GLY A 188 30.34 36.80 -8.88
N GLY A 189 31.68 36.79 -8.75
CA GLY A 189 32.43 38.05 -8.49
C GLY A 189 33.31 38.18 -7.23
N GLU A 190 34.59 38.52 -7.47
CA GLU A 190 35.61 39.18 -6.61
C GLU A 190 36.50 38.30 -5.69
N VAL A 191 37.75 37.96 -6.10
CA VAL A 191 39.09 38.60 -5.86
C VAL A 191 39.45 38.78 -4.37
N SER A 192 40.61 38.41 -3.82
CA SER A 192 42.01 38.57 -4.29
C SER A 192 43.03 37.77 -3.44
N ASP A 193 44.13 37.34 -4.09
CA ASP A 193 45.55 37.28 -3.70
C ASP A 193 46.04 36.53 -2.43
N VAL A 194 46.91 35.52 -2.63
CA VAL A 194 48.38 35.60 -2.37
C VAL A 194 49.02 34.25 -2.73
N ASP A 195 50.10 34.35 -3.50
CA ASP A 195 50.96 33.32 -4.11
C ASP A 195 52.06 32.75 -3.18
N GLU A 196 52.57 31.56 -3.56
CA GLU A 196 53.90 30.95 -3.27
C GLU A 196 54.18 30.40 -1.83
N GLU A 197 54.77 29.23 -1.54
CA GLU A 197 55.40 28.14 -2.32
C GLU A 197 55.63 26.89 -1.41
N ILE A 198 55.42 25.68 -1.98
CA ILE A 198 56.26 24.45 -1.96
C ILE A 198 56.45 23.59 -0.66
N TYR A 199 55.99 22.33 -0.78
CA TYR A 199 56.66 21.02 -0.52
C TYR A 199 55.98 20.02 0.47
N TRP A 200 55.74 18.79 -0.04
CA TRP A 200 55.82 17.44 0.57
C TRP A 200 54.56 16.56 0.35
N ASP A 201 54.63 15.86 -0.78
CA ASP A 201 54.01 14.59 -1.19
C ASP A 201 53.98 13.49 -0.07
N PRO A 202 53.39 12.30 -0.29
CA PRO A 202 51.97 11.92 -0.38
C PRO A 202 51.60 10.96 0.80
N VAL A 203 50.30 10.69 1.02
CA VAL A 203 49.68 9.42 1.53
C VAL A 203 48.31 9.73 2.14
N GLY A 204 47.25 9.24 1.49
CA GLY A 204 45.86 9.30 1.98
C GLY A 204 44.88 8.99 0.84
N PRO A 205 44.17 7.84 0.82
CA PRO A 205 43.62 7.25 -0.40
C PRO A 205 42.16 7.67 -0.68
N GLU A 206 41.92 8.13 -1.91
CA GLU A 206 40.60 8.08 -2.53
C GLU A 206 40.19 6.63 -2.82
N LEU A 207 39.02 6.21 -2.36
CA LEU A 207 38.29 5.10 -2.95
C LEU A 207 37.09 5.65 -3.74
N SER A 208 37.37 6.11 -4.95
CA SER A 208 36.39 6.26 -6.01
C SER A 208 36.05 4.87 -6.56
N HIS A 209 34.94 4.26 -6.13
CA HIS A 209 34.41 3.06 -6.78
C HIS A 209 33.63 3.45 -8.04
N SER A 210 34.34 3.89 -9.08
CA SER A 210 33.84 3.80 -10.45
C SER A 210 34.21 2.42 -11.00
N LEU A 211 33.21 1.69 -11.51
CA LEU A 211 33.43 0.41 -12.22
C LEU A 211 34.38 0.65 -13.41
N PRO A 212 35.41 -0.19 -13.62
CA PRO A 212 36.41 0.05 -14.65
C PRO A 212 35.79 0.14 -16.05
N ALA A 213 36.22 1.12 -16.85
CA ALA A 213 35.75 1.39 -18.21
C ALA A 213 36.01 0.25 -19.24
N HIS A 214 36.55 -0.89 -18.80
CA HIS A 214 36.74 -2.09 -19.60
C HIS A 214 35.56 -3.07 -19.56
N LEU A 215 34.58 -2.86 -18.66
CA LEU A 215 33.29 -3.57 -18.70
C LEU A 215 32.30 -2.82 -19.58
N ARG A 216 32.58 -2.77 -20.90
CA ARG A 216 31.52 -2.48 -21.87
C ARG A 216 30.63 -3.72 -21.94
N LEU A 217 29.62 -3.77 -21.07
CA LEU A 217 28.58 -4.79 -21.14
C LEU A 217 27.84 -4.60 -22.47
N ASP A 218 28.11 -5.52 -23.40
CA ASP A 218 27.45 -5.58 -24.70
C ASP A 218 25.93 -5.75 -24.46
N PRO A 219 25.07 -4.90 -25.05
CA PRO A 219 23.61 -5.00 -24.92
C PRO A 219 23.07 -6.40 -25.24
N VAL A 220 23.73 -7.13 -26.15
CA VAL A 220 23.34 -8.50 -26.53
C VAL A 220 23.64 -9.49 -25.41
N LYS A 221 24.78 -9.36 -24.73
CA LYS A 221 25.16 -10.25 -23.60
C LYS A 221 24.29 -10.03 -22.37
N MET A 222 23.82 -8.81 -22.12
CA MET A 222 22.83 -8.55 -21.07
C MET A 222 21.49 -9.22 -21.37
N GLN A 223 21.09 -9.26 -22.65
CA GLN A 223 19.85 -9.93 -23.04
C GLN A 223 19.97 -11.46 -23.00
N GLU A 224 21.15 -12.01 -23.29
CA GLU A 224 21.45 -13.43 -23.08
C GLU A 224 21.45 -13.82 -21.59
N MET A 225 22.09 -13.03 -20.72
CA MET A 225 22.03 -13.24 -19.26
C MET A 225 20.60 -13.11 -18.72
N ARG A 226 19.78 -12.24 -19.33
CA ARG A 226 18.35 -12.14 -19.02
C ARG A 226 17.62 -13.42 -19.43
N MET A 227 17.84 -13.97 -20.61
CA MET A 227 17.21 -15.24 -21.00
C MET A 227 17.67 -16.41 -20.12
N LEU A 228 18.94 -16.47 -19.71
CA LEU A 228 19.45 -17.48 -18.78
C LEU A 228 18.87 -17.40 -17.36
N MET A 229 18.54 -16.20 -16.87
CA MET A 229 17.91 -16.02 -15.55
C MET A 229 16.39 -16.22 -15.57
N PHE A 230 15.77 -16.21 -16.75
CA PHE A 230 14.32 -16.28 -16.95
C PHE A 230 13.88 -17.44 -17.86
N GLN A 231 14.73 -18.44 -18.08
CA GLN A 231 14.38 -19.71 -18.73
C GLN A 231 14.85 -20.87 -17.87
N GLU A 232 14.00 -21.27 -16.93
CA GLU A 232 13.83 -22.63 -16.43
C GLU A 232 12.75 -22.57 -15.36
N GLU A 233 11.48 -22.67 -15.77
CA GLU A 233 10.37 -23.26 -15.00
C GLU A 233 9.10 -23.21 -15.86
N ASP A 234 9.12 -23.95 -16.97
CA ASP A 234 7.91 -24.47 -17.59
C ASP A 234 8.21 -25.91 -18.03
N GLU A 235 7.24 -26.80 -17.81
CA GLU A 235 7.15 -28.25 -18.15
C GLU A 235 7.68 -29.20 -17.04
N ILE A 236 6.90 -30.07 -16.36
CA ILE A 236 5.74 -30.96 -16.64
C ILE A 236 5.25 -31.47 -15.25
N ASP A 237 3.98 -31.73 -14.91
CA ASP A 237 3.06 -32.71 -15.49
C ASP A 237 1.61 -32.52 -15.00
N ASP A 238 0.69 -32.98 -15.85
CA ASP A 238 -0.75 -33.03 -15.66
C ASP A 238 -1.21 -33.90 -14.47
N PHE A 239 -2.49 -33.71 -14.10
CA PHE A 239 -3.36 -34.72 -13.47
C PHE A 239 -3.43 -34.74 -11.93
N ASN A 240 -4.43 -34.08 -11.35
CA ASN A 240 -5.64 -34.72 -10.79
C ASN A 240 -6.42 -33.68 -9.94
N GLY A 241 -7.68 -33.41 -10.27
CA GLY A 241 -8.51 -32.50 -9.49
C GLY A 241 -8.90 -33.07 -8.15
N TYR A 242 -8.80 -32.30 -7.07
CA TYR A 242 -9.60 -32.49 -5.85
C TYR A 242 -9.70 -31.18 -5.05
N LEU A 243 -10.96 -30.76 -4.86
CA LEU A 243 -11.51 -30.11 -3.67
C LEU A 243 -11.06 -28.66 -3.35
N CYS A 244 -11.85 -27.72 -3.87
CA CYS A 244 -12.23 -26.51 -3.15
C CYS A 244 -12.94 -26.93 -1.84
N GLY A 245 -12.19 -26.91 -0.74
CA GLY A 245 -12.67 -27.24 0.59
C GLY A 245 -13.36 -26.05 1.24
N THR A 246 -14.68 -25.97 1.07
CA THR A 246 -15.57 -25.21 1.95
C THR A 246 -15.52 -25.81 3.35
N ASN A 247 -15.04 -25.08 4.36
CA ASN A 247 -15.23 -25.46 5.76
C ASN A 247 -16.43 -24.70 6.35
N HIS A 248 -17.61 -25.29 6.22
CA HIS A 248 -18.72 -25.00 7.13
C HIS A 248 -18.49 -25.78 8.43
N HIS A 249 -18.14 -25.08 9.50
CA HIS A 249 -18.20 -25.61 10.86
C HIS A 249 -19.68 -25.68 11.29
N LEU A 250 -20.25 -26.89 11.32
CA LEU A 250 -21.52 -27.16 11.98
C LEU A 250 -21.24 -27.87 13.31
N VAL A 251 -21.47 -27.13 14.39
CA VAL A 251 -21.56 -27.60 15.77
C VAL A 251 -22.77 -28.51 15.91
N LYS A 252 -22.63 -29.64 16.61
CA LYS A 252 -23.62 -30.08 17.62
C LYS A 252 -23.08 -31.17 18.55
N SER A 253 -23.23 -30.85 19.83
CA SER A 253 -23.02 -31.70 21.00
C SER A 253 -24.03 -32.85 21.09
N THR A 254 -23.53 -33.93 21.71
CA THR A 254 -24.18 -34.96 22.54
C THR A 254 -25.29 -35.80 21.91
#